data_AF-A0A4W6D5R7-F1
#
_entry.id   AF-A0A4W6D5R7-F1
#
_cell.length_a   1.000
_cell.length_b   1.000
_cell.length_c   1.000
_cell.angle_alpha   90.00
_cell.angle_beta   90.00
_cell.angle_gamma   90.00
#
_symmetry.space_group_name_H-M   'P 1'
#
loop_
_entity.id
_entity.type
_entity.pdbx_description
1 polymer ?
#
loop_
_entity_poly.entity_id
_entity_poly.type
_entity_poly.pdbx_seq_one_letter_code
_entity_poly.pdbx_strand_id
1 'polypeptide(L)'
;MQMKELMVRAIYCESLGYEASFSYIHAIKLAQQGTVLEKRVGYLAVSLFLNESHELLLLLVNTVLKDLQSTNLIEVCMALTVVSQMFPKDMIPAILPLVEEKLNHPKEIIRRKAVLALYKFYLIAPNQVQHIHNKFRKALCDKDPGVMTASLHIYLQMIQENPEGYKDLTASFVTILKQVVGGKLPMDFNYHSVPAPWLQIQLLRILSLLGKNDQR
;
A
#
# COMPACT_ATOMS: atom_id res chain seq x y z
N MET A 1 -3.20 -29.40 -2.80
CA MET A 1 -3.81 -29.52 -1.45
C MET A 1 -2.75 -29.71 -0.36
N GLN A 2 -1.90 -30.75 -0.42
CA GLN A 2 -0.88 -31.04 0.60
C GLN A 2 0.15 -29.92 0.80
N MET A 3 0.64 -29.29 -0.28
CA MET A 3 1.62 -28.19 -0.18
C MET A 3 1.08 -26.91 0.48
N LYS A 4 -0.21 -26.60 0.28
CA LYS A 4 -0.86 -25.46 0.93
C LYS A 4 -0.92 -25.66 2.44
N GLU A 5 -1.29 -26.87 2.88
CA GLU A 5 -1.37 -27.21 4.29
C GLU A 5 0.02 -27.18 4.96
N LEU A 6 1.04 -27.71 4.27
CA LEU A 6 2.43 -27.62 4.71
C LEU A 6 2.88 -26.16 4.86
N MET A 7 2.49 -25.26 3.94
CA MET A 7 2.79 -23.82 4.09
C MET A 7 2.15 -23.20 5.31
N VAL A 8 0.89 -23.50 5.60
CA VAL A 8 0.22 -22.97 6.79
C VAL A 8 0.93 -23.45 8.07
N ARG A 9 1.37 -24.72 8.12
CA ARG A 9 2.15 -25.24 9.24
C ARG A 9 3.52 -24.58 9.35
N ALA A 10 4.20 -24.34 8.24
CA ALA A 10 5.47 -23.62 8.23
C ALA A 10 5.32 -22.17 8.72
N ILE A 11 4.27 -21.46 8.29
CA ILE A 11 3.92 -20.13 8.80
C ILE A 11 3.73 -20.16 10.31
N TYR A 12 3.03 -21.17 10.82
CA TYR A 12 2.83 -21.31 12.25
C TYR A 12 4.13 -21.54 13.02
N CYS A 13 5.03 -22.41 12.52
CA CYS A 13 6.34 -22.64 13.13
C CYS A 13 7.20 -21.35 13.20
N GLU A 14 7.28 -20.60 12.10
CA GLU A 14 8.00 -19.32 12.04
C GLU A 14 7.36 -18.29 12.99
N SER A 15 6.03 -18.28 13.10
CA SER A 15 5.32 -17.40 14.04
C SER A 15 5.60 -17.74 15.51
N LEU A 16 5.97 -18.99 15.80
CA LEU A 16 6.44 -19.43 17.12
C LEU A 16 7.96 -19.17 17.33
N GLY A 17 8.66 -18.68 16.32
CA GLY A 17 10.10 -18.41 16.35
C GLY A 17 11.00 -19.57 15.92
N TYR A 18 10.44 -20.65 15.34
CA TYR A 18 11.23 -21.73 14.78
C TYR A 18 11.61 -21.45 13.32
N GLU A 19 12.89 -21.56 12.99
CA GLU A 19 13.37 -21.38 11.63
C GLU A 19 12.85 -22.51 10.71
N ALA A 20 12.05 -22.15 9.71
CA ALA A 20 11.50 -23.06 8.71
C ALA A 20 12.06 -22.72 7.30
N SER A 21 13.36 -22.43 7.21
CA SER A 21 14.03 -22.01 5.96
C SER A 21 13.90 -22.99 4.80
N PHE A 22 13.75 -24.29 5.10
CA PHE A 22 13.44 -25.32 4.09
C PHE A 22 12.16 -25.03 3.29
N SER A 23 11.25 -24.25 3.85
CA SER A 23 9.93 -23.94 3.30
C SER A 23 9.93 -22.76 2.31
N TYR A 24 10.98 -21.94 2.29
CA TYR A 24 11.00 -20.65 1.59
C TYR A 24 10.91 -20.82 0.06
N ILE A 25 11.66 -21.75 -0.51
CA ILE A 25 11.60 -22.06 -1.95
C ILE A 25 10.23 -22.62 -2.34
N HIS A 26 9.61 -23.40 -1.44
CA HIS A 26 8.27 -23.92 -1.69
C HIS A 26 7.21 -22.81 -1.67
N ALA A 27 7.35 -21.81 -0.79
CA ALA A 27 6.49 -20.63 -0.76
C ALA A 27 6.57 -19.85 -2.09
N ILE A 28 7.79 -19.64 -2.61
CA ILE A 28 8.02 -18.97 -3.90
C ILE A 28 7.40 -19.76 -5.05
N LYS A 29 7.64 -21.07 -5.13
CA LYS A 29 7.04 -21.93 -6.16
C LYS A 29 5.51 -21.87 -6.12
N LEU A 30 4.93 -21.83 -4.92
CA LEU A 30 3.48 -21.73 -4.73
C LEU A 30 2.94 -20.37 -5.23
N ALA A 31 3.67 -19.28 -4.99
CA ALA A 31 3.34 -17.95 -5.51
C ALA A 31 3.45 -17.86 -7.05
N GLN A 32 4.39 -18.60 -7.65
CA GLN A 32 4.64 -18.59 -9.10
C GLN A 32 3.63 -19.42 -9.90
N GLN A 33 3.36 -20.65 -9.45
CA GLN A 33 2.69 -21.68 -10.26
C GLN A 33 1.34 -22.13 -9.68
N GLY A 34 0.99 -21.68 -8.48
CA GLY A 34 -0.25 -22.08 -7.81
C GLY A 34 -1.51 -21.55 -8.51
N THR A 35 -2.64 -22.14 -8.14
CA THR A 35 -3.97 -21.53 -8.35
C THR A 35 -4.06 -20.18 -7.63
N VAL A 36 -5.05 -19.33 -7.94
CA VAL A 36 -5.20 -18.00 -7.29
C VAL A 36 -5.18 -18.09 -5.74
N LEU A 37 -5.80 -19.13 -5.16
CA LEU A 37 -5.79 -19.35 -3.71
C LEU A 37 -4.43 -19.80 -3.19
N GLU A 38 -3.73 -20.65 -3.94
CA GLU A 38 -2.38 -21.10 -3.58
C GLU A 38 -1.36 -19.97 -3.73
N LYS A 39 -1.46 -19.15 -4.79
CA LYS A 39 -0.67 -17.94 -4.95
C LYS A 39 -0.82 -17.02 -3.75
N ARG A 40 -2.06 -16.83 -3.26
CA ARG A 40 -2.33 -16.00 -2.07
C ARG A 40 -1.58 -16.51 -0.84
N VAL A 41 -1.56 -17.82 -0.63
CA VAL A 41 -0.82 -18.44 0.49
C VAL A 41 0.68 -18.32 0.26
N GLY A 42 1.17 -18.52 -0.97
CA GLY A 42 2.57 -18.36 -1.32
C GLY A 42 3.07 -16.93 -1.08
N TYR A 43 2.35 -15.92 -1.56
CA TYR A 43 2.67 -14.52 -1.33
C TYR A 43 2.65 -14.13 0.15
N LEU A 44 1.70 -14.65 0.93
CA LEU A 44 1.66 -14.44 2.39
C LEU A 44 2.84 -15.12 3.10
N ALA A 45 3.17 -16.36 2.72
CA ALA A 45 4.28 -17.10 3.31
C ALA A 45 5.60 -16.37 3.03
N VAL A 46 5.84 -15.98 1.78
CA VAL A 46 6.99 -15.15 1.39
C VAL A 46 7.03 -13.88 2.22
N SER A 47 5.89 -13.20 2.41
CA SER A 47 5.87 -11.93 3.13
C SER A 47 6.11 -12.03 4.63
N LEU A 48 6.03 -13.24 5.19
CA LEU A 48 6.36 -13.53 6.58
C LEU A 48 7.77 -14.08 6.75
N PHE A 49 8.27 -14.82 5.77
CA PHE A 49 9.56 -15.51 5.83
C PHE A 49 10.75 -14.66 5.38
N LEU A 50 10.54 -13.85 4.34
CA LEU A 50 11.65 -13.16 3.67
C LEU A 50 11.72 -11.69 4.06
N ASN A 51 12.93 -11.24 4.37
CA ASN A 51 13.21 -9.82 4.53
C ASN A 51 13.48 -9.15 3.17
N GLU A 52 13.39 -7.82 3.12
CA GLU A 52 13.57 -7.02 1.89
C GLU A 52 14.93 -7.21 1.21
N SER A 53 15.96 -7.62 1.96
CA SER A 53 17.33 -7.88 1.48
C SER A 53 17.57 -9.34 1.07
N HIS A 54 16.58 -10.22 1.19
CA HIS A 54 16.78 -11.63 0.92
C HIS A 54 16.85 -11.89 -0.61
N GLU A 55 17.92 -12.53 -1.08
CA GLU A 55 18.18 -12.75 -2.51
C GLU A 55 17.05 -13.50 -3.25
N LEU A 56 16.39 -14.42 -2.55
CA LEU A 56 15.26 -15.18 -3.06
C LEU A 56 14.07 -14.31 -3.49
N LEU A 57 13.94 -13.09 -2.96
CA LEU A 57 12.90 -12.15 -3.35
C LEU A 57 12.99 -11.77 -4.83
N LEU A 58 14.20 -11.80 -5.41
CA LEU A 58 14.42 -11.55 -6.84
C LEU A 58 13.69 -12.57 -7.73
N LEU A 59 13.49 -13.80 -7.26
CA LEU A 59 12.77 -14.85 -7.98
C LEU A 59 11.27 -14.52 -8.14
N LEU A 60 10.72 -13.67 -7.28
CA LEU A 60 9.30 -13.27 -7.34
C LEU A 60 9.06 -12.04 -8.20
N VAL A 61 10.09 -11.26 -8.53
CA VAL A 61 9.92 -9.98 -9.24
C VAL A 61 9.21 -10.19 -10.58
N ASN A 62 9.63 -11.19 -11.34
CA ASN A 62 8.99 -11.54 -12.62
C ASN A 62 7.53 -11.97 -12.45
N THR A 63 7.20 -12.63 -11.34
CA THR A 63 5.84 -13.06 -11.03
C THR A 63 4.96 -11.87 -10.66
N VAL A 64 5.47 -10.96 -9.84
CA VAL A 64 4.78 -9.72 -9.48
C VAL A 64 4.52 -8.86 -10.72
N LEU A 65 5.51 -8.71 -11.60
CA LEU A 65 5.34 -8.02 -12.89
C LEU A 65 4.19 -8.61 -13.71
N LYS A 66 4.19 -9.94 -13.87
CA LYS A 66 3.14 -10.67 -14.59
C LYS A 66 1.77 -10.49 -13.94
N ASP A 67 1.69 -10.63 -12.62
CA ASP A 67 0.41 -10.54 -11.88
C ASP A 67 -0.13 -9.10 -11.88
N LEU A 68 0.73 -8.06 -11.89
CA LEU A 68 0.30 -6.66 -12.06
C LEU A 68 -0.30 -6.39 -13.45
N GLN A 69 0.15 -7.10 -14.47
CA GLN A 69 -0.37 -6.99 -15.84
C GLN A 69 -1.59 -7.91 -16.08
N SER A 70 -1.96 -8.74 -15.11
CA SER A 70 -3.11 -9.63 -15.23
C SER A 70 -4.44 -8.86 -15.35
N THR A 71 -5.40 -9.45 -16.06
CA THR A 71 -6.79 -9.00 -16.08
C THR A 71 -7.55 -9.43 -14.83
N ASN A 72 -7.01 -10.39 -14.06
CA ASN A 72 -7.62 -10.89 -12.84
C ASN A 72 -7.40 -9.90 -11.68
N LEU A 73 -8.50 -9.35 -11.17
CA LEU A 73 -8.49 -8.40 -10.05
C LEU A 73 -7.77 -8.92 -8.82
N ILE A 74 -7.92 -10.21 -8.50
CA ILE A 74 -7.33 -10.83 -7.31
C ILE A 74 -5.81 -10.90 -7.47
N GLU A 75 -5.31 -11.27 -8.64
CA GLU A 75 -3.87 -11.33 -8.91
C GLU A 75 -3.23 -9.95 -8.81
N VAL A 76 -3.82 -8.93 -9.44
CA VAL A 76 -3.34 -7.55 -9.33
C VAL A 76 -3.36 -7.07 -7.87
N CYS A 77 -4.42 -7.38 -7.12
CA CYS A 77 -4.51 -7.01 -5.71
C CYS A 77 -3.46 -7.72 -4.85
N MET A 78 -3.17 -8.99 -5.11
CA MET A 78 -2.14 -9.73 -4.38
C MET A 78 -0.76 -9.15 -4.66
N ALA A 79 -0.44 -8.92 -5.94
CA ALA A 79 0.82 -8.31 -6.35
C ALA A 79 1.03 -6.94 -5.69
N LEU A 80 0.03 -6.05 -5.75
CA LEU A 80 0.12 -4.73 -5.11
C LEU A 80 0.25 -4.81 -3.57
N THR A 81 -0.35 -5.84 -2.94
CA THR A 81 -0.24 -6.03 -1.48
C THR A 81 1.17 -6.43 -1.08
N VAL A 82 1.80 -7.32 -1.85
CA VAL A 82 3.18 -7.76 -1.59
C VAL A 82 4.13 -6.60 -1.81
N VAL A 83 3.98 -5.88 -2.93
CA VAL A 83 4.77 -4.68 -3.24
C VAL A 83 4.65 -3.61 -2.15
N SER A 84 3.46 -3.42 -1.55
CA SER A 84 3.30 -2.43 -0.46
C SER A 84 3.87 -2.90 0.88
N GLN A 85 4.17 -4.19 1.05
CA GLN A 85 4.76 -4.76 2.27
C GLN A 85 6.28 -4.83 2.15
N MET A 86 6.78 -5.45 1.08
CA MET A 86 8.19 -5.72 0.85
C MET A 86 8.51 -5.71 -0.65
N PHE A 87 9.60 -5.05 -1.02
CA PHE A 87 10.08 -5.08 -2.39
C PHE A 87 11.56 -4.71 -2.45
N PRO A 88 12.38 -5.39 -3.27
CA PRO A 88 13.80 -5.07 -3.36
C PRO A 88 13.97 -3.72 -4.05
N LYS A 89 14.74 -2.83 -3.41
CA LYS A 89 14.95 -1.44 -3.84
C LYS A 89 15.42 -1.33 -5.30
N ASP A 90 16.33 -2.20 -5.70
CA ASP A 90 16.93 -2.17 -7.04
C ASP A 90 15.94 -2.48 -8.16
N MET A 91 14.81 -3.13 -7.82
CA MET A 91 13.79 -3.52 -8.79
C MET A 91 12.61 -2.54 -8.85
N ILE A 92 12.56 -1.52 -7.98
CA ILE A 92 11.50 -0.50 -7.97
C ILE A 92 11.32 0.15 -9.36
N PRO A 93 12.38 0.55 -10.10
CA PRO A 93 12.21 1.19 -11.40
C PRO A 93 11.49 0.32 -12.44
N ALA A 94 11.58 -1.01 -12.34
CA ALA A 94 10.91 -1.92 -13.26
C ALA A 94 9.40 -2.02 -13.00
N ILE A 95 8.98 -1.90 -11.73
CA ILE A 95 7.58 -2.05 -11.30
C ILE A 95 6.84 -0.70 -11.25
N LEU A 96 7.57 0.39 -10.98
CA LEU A 96 7.00 1.72 -10.79
C LEU A 96 6.02 2.13 -11.90
N PRO A 97 6.35 2.01 -13.21
CA PRO A 97 5.43 2.41 -14.28
C PRO A 97 4.10 1.64 -14.25
N LEU A 98 4.14 0.34 -13.91
CA LEU A 98 2.95 -0.50 -13.83
C LEU A 98 2.07 -0.10 -12.64
N VAL A 99 2.66 0.19 -11.49
CA VAL A 99 1.91 0.63 -10.30
C VAL A 99 1.25 1.99 -10.55
N GLU A 100 1.96 2.88 -11.23
CA GLU A 100 1.43 4.19 -11.60
C GLU A 100 0.26 4.10 -12.59
N GLU A 101 0.31 3.18 -13.56
CA GLU A 101 -0.81 2.89 -14.45
C GLU A 101 -2.05 2.47 -13.63
N LYS A 102 -1.87 1.65 -12.58
CA LYS A 102 -2.96 1.17 -11.73
C LYS A 102 -3.66 2.26 -10.91
N LEU A 103 -3.09 3.45 -10.79
CA LEU A 103 -3.79 4.60 -10.19
C LEU A 103 -5.01 5.04 -10.99
N ASN A 104 -5.09 4.72 -12.28
CA ASN A 104 -6.25 5.07 -13.12
C ASN A 104 -7.23 3.89 -13.31
N HIS A 105 -7.06 2.80 -12.56
CA HIS A 105 -7.88 1.61 -12.72
C HIS A 105 -9.35 1.88 -12.30
N PRO A 106 -10.36 1.33 -13.02
CA PRO A 106 -11.78 1.58 -12.71
C PRO A 106 -12.17 1.17 -11.28
N LYS A 107 -11.55 0.11 -10.75
CA LYS A 107 -11.79 -0.43 -9.41
C LYS A 107 -10.98 0.30 -8.34
N GLU A 108 -11.66 0.86 -7.36
CA GLU A 108 -11.14 1.61 -6.22
C GLU A 108 -10.16 0.81 -5.35
N ILE A 109 -10.40 -0.50 -5.16
CA ILE A 109 -9.50 -1.35 -4.39
C ILE A 109 -8.09 -1.43 -4.99
N ILE A 110 -7.98 -1.42 -6.32
CA ILE A 110 -6.70 -1.43 -7.03
C ILE A 110 -6.04 -0.06 -6.91
N ARG A 111 -6.78 1.03 -7.15
CA ARG A 111 -6.24 2.39 -6.99
C ARG A 111 -5.70 2.62 -5.57
N ARG A 112 -6.46 2.20 -4.55
CA ARG A 112 -6.06 2.31 -3.14
C ARG A 112 -4.78 1.56 -2.86
N LYS A 113 -4.66 0.31 -3.33
CA LYS A 113 -3.44 -0.50 -3.15
C LYS A 113 -2.25 0.06 -3.93
N ALA A 114 -2.47 0.63 -5.11
CA ALA A 114 -1.44 1.30 -5.88
C ALA A 114 -0.89 2.54 -5.16
N VAL A 115 -1.76 3.35 -4.53
CA VAL A 115 -1.32 4.48 -3.68
C VAL A 115 -0.45 4.01 -2.53
N LEU A 116 -0.83 2.92 -1.83
CA LEU A 116 -0.05 2.36 -0.73
C LEU A 116 1.30 1.77 -1.20
N ALA A 117 1.33 1.14 -2.36
CA ALA A 117 2.57 0.64 -2.97
C ALA A 117 3.53 1.79 -3.30
N LEU A 118 3.02 2.88 -3.90
CA LEU A 118 3.81 4.08 -4.17
C LEU A 118 4.31 4.76 -2.88
N TYR A 119 3.48 4.78 -1.84
CA TYR A 119 3.91 5.24 -0.52
C TYR A 119 5.09 4.42 0.02
N LYS A 120 5.03 3.09 -0.07
CA LYS A 120 6.16 2.22 0.31
C LYS A 120 7.41 2.51 -0.52
N PHE A 121 7.29 2.72 -1.83
CA PHE A 121 8.43 3.11 -2.68
C PHE A 121 9.04 4.44 -2.28
N TYR A 122 8.23 5.42 -1.86
CA TYR A 122 8.73 6.69 -1.32
C TYR A 122 9.57 6.48 -0.06
N LEU A 123 9.16 5.59 0.85
CA LEU A 123 9.93 5.29 2.05
C LEU A 123 11.26 4.59 1.75
N ILE A 124 11.32 3.71 0.74
CA ILE A 124 12.54 2.94 0.40
C ILE A 124 13.52 3.79 -0.44
N ALA A 125 13.01 4.52 -1.43
CA ALA A 125 13.80 5.17 -2.46
C ALA A 125 13.18 6.51 -2.91
N PRO A 126 13.13 7.53 -2.03
CA PRO A 126 12.47 8.81 -2.34
C PRO A 126 13.00 9.47 -3.61
N ASN A 127 14.30 9.34 -3.88
CA ASN A 127 14.96 9.88 -5.08
C ASN A 127 14.40 9.31 -6.39
N GLN A 128 13.90 8.06 -6.40
CA GLN A 128 13.36 7.42 -7.60
C GLN A 128 11.91 7.84 -7.90
N VAL A 129 11.20 8.37 -6.90
CA VAL A 129 9.77 8.67 -7.00
C VAL A 129 9.42 10.16 -6.93
N GLN A 130 10.37 11.09 -7.07
CA GLN A 130 10.07 12.52 -6.97
C GLN A 130 8.98 13.00 -7.96
N HIS A 131 8.89 12.40 -9.16
CA HIS A 131 7.90 12.80 -10.15
C HIS A 131 6.44 12.41 -9.80
N ILE A 132 6.23 11.58 -8.77
CA ILE A 132 4.90 11.04 -8.46
C ILE A 132 4.06 11.99 -7.59
N HIS A 133 4.60 13.12 -7.12
CA HIS A 133 3.85 14.10 -6.32
C HIS A 133 2.53 14.54 -6.99
N ASN A 134 2.55 14.75 -8.31
CA ASN A 134 1.35 15.08 -9.08
C ASN A 134 0.30 13.96 -9.04
N LYS A 135 0.73 12.70 -8.95
CA LYS A 135 -0.16 11.53 -8.86
C LYS A 135 -0.82 11.44 -7.48
N PHE A 136 -0.12 11.80 -6.41
CA PHE A 136 -0.73 11.89 -5.08
C PHE A 136 -1.74 13.03 -4.94
N ARG A 137 -1.53 14.16 -5.63
CA ARG A 137 -2.57 15.22 -5.71
C ARG A 137 -3.85 14.70 -6.36
N LYS A 138 -3.74 13.92 -7.44
CA LYS A 138 -4.90 13.26 -8.06
C LYS A 138 -5.56 12.25 -7.13
N ALA A 139 -4.78 11.45 -6.40
CA ALA A 139 -5.31 10.46 -5.45
C ALA A 139 -6.04 11.10 -4.26
N LEU A 140 -5.60 12.29 -3.81
CA LEU A 140 -6.28 13.07 -2.77
C LEU A 140 -7.68 13.53 -3.21
N CYS A 141 -7.86 13.77 -4.51
CA CYS A 141 -9.14 14.15 -5.10
C CYS A 141 -9.93 12.95 -5.67
N ASP A 142 -9.58 11.71 -5.31
CA ASP A 142 -10.31 10.54 -5.79
C ASP A 142 -11.76 10.55 -5.27
N LYS A 143 -12.68 10.07 -6.11
CA LYS A 143 -14.10 9.92 -5.78
C LYS A 143 -14.34 8.92 -4.65
N ASP A 144 -13.46 7.94 -4.50
CA ASP A 144 -13.54 6.94 -3.44
C ASP A 144 -12.82 7.44 -2.17
N PRO A 145 -13.52 7.57 -1.03
CA PRO A 145 -12.92 8.03 0.21
C PRO A 145 -11.79 7.11 0.71
N GLY A 146 -11.82 5.82 0.38
CA GLY A 146 -10.78 4.87 0.74
C GLY A 146 -9.47 5.12 0.00
N VAL A 147 -9.53 5.46 -1.28
CA VAL A 147 -8.35 5.88 -2.07
C VAL A 147 -7.80 7.21 -1.56
N MET A 148 -8.68 8.19 -1.33
CA MET A 148 -8.30 9.48 -0.77
C MET A 148 -7.63 9.33 0.60
N THR A 149 -8.19 8.52 1.50
CA THR A 149 -7.60 8.23 2.82
C THR A 149 -6.22 7.58 2.69
N ALA A 150 -6.02 6.66 1.74
CA ALA A 150 -4.71 6.07 1.50
C ALA A 150 -3.66 7.14 1.13
N SER A 151 -4.04 8.16 0.35
CA SER A 151 -3.12 9.26 -0.02
C SER A 151 -2.69 10.12 1.17
N LEU A 152 -3.49 10.21 2.24
CA LEU A 152 -3.14 11.02 3.42
C LEU A 152 -1.89 10.50 4.15
N HIS A 153 -1.62 9.20 4.07
CA HIS A 153 -0.44 8.60 4.70
C HIS A 153 0.85 9.20 4.14
N ILE A 154 0.91 9.43 2.83
CA ILE A 154 2.10 10.02 2.24
C ILE A 154 2.20 11.51 2.51
N TYR A 155 1.09 12.24 2.51
CA TYR A 155 1.12 13.66 2.90
C TYR A 155 1.57 13.84 4.33
N LEU A 156 1.16 12.96 5.25
CA LEU A 156 1.66 13.01 6.62
C LEU A 156 3.19 12.89 6.67
N GLN A 157 3.78 11.99 5.89
CA GLN A 157 5.24 11.83 5.81
C GLN A 157 5.92 13.06 5.17
N MET A 158 5.44 13.50 4.01
CA MET A 158 6.02 14.64 3.27
C MET A 158 5.91 15.95 4.04
N ILE A 159 4.81 16.16 4.76
CA ILE A 159 4.58 17.36 5.59
C ILE A 159 5.46 17.33 6.85
N GLN A 160 5.76 16.15 7.40
CA GLN A 160 6.74 16.05 8.50
C GLN A 160 8.15 16.46 8.04
N GLU A 161 8.50 16.14 6.79
CA GLU A 161 9.81 16.45 6.19
C GLU A 161 9.91 17.92 5.73
N ASN A 162 8.88 18.46 5.08
CA ASN A 162 8.83 19.83 4.60
C ASN A 162 7.41 20.43 4.69
N PRO A 163 7.01 21.00 5.85
CA PRO A 163 5.67 21.56 6.03
C PRO A 163 5.34 22.72 5.07
N GLU A 164 6.32 23.61 4.82
CA GLU A 164 6.11 24.83 4.02
C GLU A 164 5.72 24.53 2.58
N GLY A 165 6.21 23.42 2.02
CA GLY A 165 5.91 22.98 0.65
C GLY A 165 4.47 22.54 0.40
N TYR A 166 3.66 22.37 1.46
CA TYR A 166 2.29 21.84 1.36
C TYR A 166 1.24 22.72 2.05
N LYS A 167 1.59 23.95 2.42
CA LYS A 167 0.63 24.91 3.01
C LYS A 167 -0.53 25.25 2.07
N ASP A 168 -0.30 25.19 0.75
CA ASP A 168 -1.33 25.35 -0.29
C ASP A 168 -2.48 24.33 -0.16
N LEU A 169 -2.20 23.14 0.37
CA LEU A 169 -3.19 22.07 0.55
C LEU A 169 -4.01 22.19 1.85
N THR A 170 -3.68 23.12 2.74
CA THR A 170 -4.36 23.30 4.04
C THR A 170 -5.87 23.49 3.85
N ALA A 171 -6.27 24.35 2.92
CA ALA A 171 -7.68 24.61 2.62
C ALA A 171 -8.40 23.34 2.12
N SER A 172 -7.70 22.51 1.34
CA SER A 172 -8.22 21.23 0.87
C SER A 172 -8.43 20.25 2.03
N PHE A 173 -7.46 20.09 2.93
CA PHE A 173 -7.59 19.21 4.11
C PHE A 173 -8.72 19.67 5.05
N VAL A 174 -8.86 20.98 5.28
CA VAL A 174 -9.97 21.55 6.08
C VAL A 174 -11.31 21.26 5.41
N THR A 175 -11.39 21.40 4.08
CA THR A 175 -12.63 21.12 3.33
C THR A 175 -13.01 19.65 3.43
N ILE A 176 -12.04 18.74 3.25
CA ILE A 176 -12.26 17.30 3.42
C ILE A 176 -12.74 17.01 4.85
N LEU A 177 -12.08 17.56 5.87
CA LEU A 177 -12.47 17.36 7.27
C LEU A 177 -13.92 17.82 7.54
N LYS A 178 -14.32 18.99 7.02
CA LYS A 178 -15.70 19.49 7.12
C LYS A 178 -16.70 18.56 6.45
N GLN A 179 -16.36 17.99 5.29
CA GLN A 179 -17.22 17.02 4.60
C GLN A 179 -17.37 15.72 5.40
N VAL A 180 -16.29 15.24 6.02
CA VAL A 180 -16.30 14.04 6.86
C VAL A 180 -17.16 14.24 8.10
N VAL A 181 -16.92 15.32 8.85
CA VAL A 181 -17.71 15.65 10.06
C VAL A 181 -19.17 15.90 9.72
N GLY A 182 -19.45 16.51 8.55
CA GLY A 182 -20.79 16.71 8.02
C GLY A 182 -21.49 15.45 7.50
N GLY A 183 -20.91 14.26 7.66
CA GLY A 183 -21.54 12.99 7.31
C GLY A 183 -21.75 12.77 5.81
N LYS A 184 -20.95 13.43 4.94
CA LYS A 184 -21.08 13.30 3.48
C LYS A 184 -20.48 12.00 2.91
N LEU A 185 -19.78 11.24 3.74
CA LEU A 185 -19.20 9.95 3.33
C LEU A 185 -20.25 8.82 3.39
N PRO A 186 -20.04 7.71 2.65
CA PRO A 186 -20.91 6.55 2.74
C PRO A 186 -21.02 6.02 4.16
N MET A 187 -22.17 5.44 4.51
CA MET A 187 -22.45 4.94 5.87
C MET A 187 -21.47 3.84 6.31
N ASP A 188 -20.85 3.12 5.37
CA ASP A 188 -19.82 2.10 5.64
C ASP A 188 -18.58 2.69 6.33
N PHE A 189 -18.38 4.01 6.27
CA PHE A 189 -17.28 4.70 6.97
C PHE A 189 -17.69 5.16 8.37
N ASN A 190 -18.95 5.00 8.79
CA ASN A 190 -19.38 5.37 10.13
C ASN A 190 -19.03 4.25 11.12
N TYR A 191 -18.49 4.64 12.27
CA TYR A 191 -18.15 3.73 13.35
C TYR A 191 -18.84 4.18 14.63
N HIS A 192 -19.77 3.39 15.15
CA HIS A 192 -20.61 3.73 16.31
C HIS A 192 -21.18 5.15 16.26
N SER A 193 -21.81 5.51 15.13
CA SER A 193 -22.40 6.84 14.88
C SER A 193 -21.41 8.00 14.77
N VAL A 194 -20.10 7.71 14.76
CA VAL A 194 -19.06 8.70 14.46
C VAL A 194 -18.63 8.56 12.99
N PRO A 195 -18.67 9.63 12.19
CA PRO A 195 -18.33 9.54 10.78
C PRO A 195 -16.81 9.47 10.56
N ALA A 196 -16.31 8.34 10.04
CA ALA A 196 -14.91 8.11 9.68
C ALA A 196 -13.88 8.62 10.72
N PRO A 197 -13.89 8.14 11.98
CA PRO A 197 -13.06 8.68 13.05
C PRO A 197 -11.56 8.63 12.73
N TRP A 198 -11.07 7.56 12.10
CA TRP A 198 -9.66 7.44 11.71
C TRP A 198 -9.23 8.48 10.68
N LEU A 199 -10.11 8.82 9.74
CA LEU A 199 -9.86 9.86 8.75
C LEU A 199 -9.80 11.24 9.41
N GLN A 200 -10.70 11.51 10.36
CA GLN A 200 -10.67 12.75 11.14
C GLN A 200 -9.34 12.89 11.91
N ILE A 201 -8.90 11.83 12.60
CA ILE A 201 -7.64 11.82 13.36
C ILE A 201 -6.45 12.09 12.44
N GLN A 202 -6.39 11.45 11.27
CA GLN A 202 -5.30 11.68 10.32
C GLN A 202 -5.28 13.11 9.77
N LEU A 203 -6.44 13.65 9.39
CA LEU A 203 -6.54 15.03 8.91
C LEU A 203 -6.13 16.04 9.98
N LEU A 204 -6.59 15.85 11.23
CA LEU A 204 -6.21 16.71 12.35
C LEU A 204 -4.70 16.65 12.63
N ARG A 205 -4.08 15.47 12.51
CA ARG A 205 -2.63 15.32 12.65
C ARG A 205 -1.85 16.04 11.54
N ILE A 206 -2.36 16.02 10.30
CA ILE A 206 -1.76 16.77 9.18
C ILE A 206 -1.89 18.28 9.42
N LEU A 207 -3.08 18.74 9.78
CA LEU A 207 -3.36 20.17 10.03
C LEU A 207 -2.55 20.71 11.21
N SER A 208 -2.34 19.93 12.27
CA SER A 208 -1.54 20.36 13.41
C SER A 208 -0.06 20.55 13.06
N LEU A 209 0.47 19.77 12.11
CA LEU A 209 1.83 19.94 11.61
C LEU A 209 1.95 21.19 10.73
N LEU A 210 0.97 21.43 9.85
CA LEU A 210 0.94 22.60 8.97
C LEU A 210 0.81 23.91 9.76
N GLY A 211 -0.01 23.93 10.81
CA GLY A 211 -0.25 25.12 11.63
C GLY A 211 0.78 25.37 12.75
N LYS A 212 1.81 24.54 12.91
CA LYS A 212 2.74 24.62 14.05
C LYS A 212 3.55 25.93 14.10
N ASN A 213 3.84 26.53 12.95
CA ASN A 213 4.67 27.73 12.83
C ASN A 213 3.90 28.96 12.33
N ASP A 214 2.59 28.87 12.17
CA ASP A 214 1.79 30.03 11.78
C ASP A 214 1.61 30.95 13.00
N GLN A 215 2.10 32.18 12.88
CA GLN A 215 1.83 33.22 13.87
C GLN A 215 0.35 33.61 13.79
N ARG A 216 -0.28 33.73 14.97
CA ARG A 216 -1.70 34.07 15.14
C ARG A 216 -2.12 35.34 14.41
#